data_AF-A0A3N5ER56-F1
#
_entry.id   AF-A0A3N5ER56-F1
#
_cell.length_a   1.000
_cell.length_b   1.000
_cell.length_c   1.000
_cell.angle_alpha   90.00
_cell.angle_beta   90.00
_cell.angle_gamma   90.00
#
_symmetry.space_group_name_H-M   'P 1'
#
loop_
_entity.id
_entity.type
_entity.pdbx_description
1 polymer ?
#
loop_
_entity_poly.entity_id
_entity_poly.type
_entity_poly.pdbx_seq_one_letter_code
_entity_poly.pdbx_strand_id
1 'polypeptide(L)'
;DGDATPMAFMDWPFDGLTLGYAWNWGAAALGDSRLRFCYGRGFEAGLQTEEMASIDDMDFAGFSWDVIKKDEMFAYIQTFKAFNLINYPNFQDPIINANFGTMSGMGDRKNLGNILHTAAAFHNKVSNLHYFLAGGWSQTQPDADGMFNDYAAMAMRMAGPNTENEDGYSVYAGVRYDLDNIGLKLGAEFNYGTENWLAMSPGHDDIYMSKLAARGQVYEVYGLYDLPTGEMISKYAKTFIRFGYQHYEFDYFGSGDWNMYAYDLSDPGDQAKMMMMGLDPVEQADQVYLTFEAFF
;
A
#
# COMPACT_ATOMS: atom_id res chain seq x y z
N ASP A 1 9.64 17.15 -9.08
CA ASP A 1 8.99 16.43 -10.20
C ASP A 1 7.64 16.00 -9.69
N GLY A 2 6.58 16.05 -10.50
CA GLY A 2 5.24 15.64 -10.06
C GLY A 2 5.21 14.12 -10.02
N ASP A 3 5.62 13.56 -8.88
CA ASP A 3 6.07 12.18 -8.73
C ASP A 3 5.07 11.16 -9.29
N ALA A 4 5.38 10.66 -10.49
CA ALA A 4 5.08 9.29 -10.89
C ALA A 4 6.23 8.37 -10.42
N THR A 5 6.79 8.65 -9.25
CA THR A 5 7.81 7.80 -8.63
C THR A 5 7.07 6.70 -7.88
N PRO A 6 7.31 5.42 -8.16
CA PRO A 6 6.65 4.34 -7.43
C PRO A 6 6.94 4.47 -5.94
N MET A 7 5.89 4.74 -5.17
CA MET A 7 5.89 4.49 -3.74
C MET A 7 6.28 3.02 -3.55
N ALA A 8 7.19 2.74 -2.63
CA ALA A 8 7.68 1.38 -2.39
C ALA A 8 6.66 0.52 -1.61
N PHE A 9 5.42 0.51 -2.09
CA PHE A 9 4.27 -0.21 -1.53
C PHE A 9 4.03 0.08 -0.04
N MET A 10 4.40 1.29 0.40
CA MET A 10 4.28 1.77 1.78
C MET A 10 3.93 3.26 1.79
N ASP A 11 2.72 3.59 2.22
CA ASP A 11 2.27 4.97 2.49
C ASP A 11 1.61 5.10 3.88
N TRP A 12 1.82 4.10 4.74
CA TRP A 12 1.23 4.05 6.07
C TRP A 12 1.69 5.25 6.94
N PRO A 13 0.76 6.03 7.50
CA PRO A 13 1.12 7.13 8.41
C PRO A 13 1.62 6.57 9.74
N PHE A 14 2.80 7.00 10.19
CA PHE A 14 3.34 6.61 11.50
C PHE A 14 3.96 7.79 12.24
N ASP A 15 3.78 7.79 13.56
CA ASP A 15 4.43 8.72 14.48
C ASP A 15 5.75 8.13 14.95
N GLY A 16 6.86 8.78 14.62
CA GLY A 16 8.16 8.17 14.89
C GLY A 16 9.37 9.03 14.58
N LEU A 17 10.51 8.36 14.45
CA LEU A 17 11.79 8.95 14.11
C LEU A 17 12.34 8.34 12.83
N THR A 18 13.07 9.16 12.08
CA THR A 18 13.88 8.72 10.95
C THR A 18 15.28 9.28 11.11
N LEU A 19 16.29 8.42 11.07
CA LEU A 19 17.70 8.79 11.13
C LEU A 19 18.38 8.37 9.85
N GLY A 20 19.05 9.32 9.18
CA GLY A 20 19.66 9.10 7.87
C GLY A 20 21.12 9.48 7.82
N TYR A 21 21.90 8.68 7.08
CA TYR A 21 23.25 9.03 6.67
C TYR A 21 23.32 9.06 5.13
N ALA A 22 23.85 10.15 4.59
CA ALA A 22 24.01 10.35 3.15
C ALA A 22 25.48 10.44 2.78
N TRP A 23 25.84 9.87 1.64
CA TRP A 23 27.18 9.92 1.08
C TRP A 23 27.13 10.01 -0.44
N ASN A 24 28.27 10.32 -1.06
CA ASN A 24 28.47 10.21 -2.49
C ASN A 24 29.34 8.98 -2.76
N TRP A 25 29.00 8.18 -3.77
CA TRP A 25 29.76 6.98 -4.11
C TRP A 25 31.16 7.26 -4.68
N GLY A 26 31.44 8.49 -5.10
CA GLY A 26 32.65 8.87 -5.85
C GLY A 26 32.66 8.35 -7.29
N ALA A 27 31.93 7.28 -7.59
CA ALA A 27 31.70 6.78 -8.93
C ALA A 27 30.65 7.64 -9.66
N ALA A 28 31.06 8.26 -10.77
CA ALA A 28 30.19 9.09 -11.60
C ALA A 28 28.95 8.35 -12.13
N ALA A 29 28.95 7.01 -12.14
CA ALA A 29 27.79 6.21 -12.54
C ALA A 29 26.70 6.11 -11.48
N LEU A 30 27.01 6.29 -10.18
CA LEU A 30 26.07 6.03 -9.08
C LEU A 30 25.57 7.29 -8.37
N GLY A 31 26.34 8.38 -8.40
CA GLY A 31 25.95 9.64 -7.77
C GLY A 31 25.88 9.56 -6.24
N ASP A 32 24.81 10.11 -5.68
CA ASP A 32 24.57 10.16 -4.23
C ASP A 32 23.84 8.91 -3.73
N SER A 33 23.94 8.68 -2.43
CA SER A 33 23.26 7.59 -1.72
C SER A 33 22.86 8.01 -0.33
N ARG A 34 21.82 7.37 0.20
CA ARG A 34 21.31 7.66 1.55
C ARG A 34 20.65 6.45 2.17
N LEU A 35 21.18 5.98 3.28
CA LEU A 35 20.57 4.96 4.14
C LEU A 35 19.83 5.64 5.28
N ARG A 36 18.61 5.20 5.55
CA ARG A 36 17.77 5.69 6.64
C ARG A 36 17.24 4.52 7.44
N PHE A 37 17.26 4.66 8.75
CA PHE A 37 16.50 3.84 9.68
C PHE A 37 15.24 4.59 10.09
N CYS A 38 14.11 3.90 10.12
CA CYS A 38 12.83 4.42 10.57
C CYS A 38 12.29 3.53 11.70
N TYR A 39 11.73 4.16 12.72
CA TYR A 39 10.94 3.49 13.76
C TYR A 39 9.76 4.38 14.12
N GLY A 40 8.57 3.80 14.28
CA GLY A 40 7.42 4.55 14.74
C GLY A 40 6.17 3.71 14.91
N ARG A 41 5.13 4.34 15.43
CA ARG A 41 3.82 3.75 15.70
C ARG A 41 2.85 4.11 14.59
N GLY A 42 2.24 3.13 13.95
CA GLY A 42 1.23 3.38 12.91
C GLY A 42 -0.21 3.09 13.34
N PHE A 43 -0.42 2.55 14.54
CA PHE A 43 -1.74 2.49 15.17
C PHE A 43 -1.62 2.48 16.71
N GLU A 44 -2.45 3.27 17.37
CA GLU A 44 -2.57 3.36 18.83
C GLU A 44 -3.83 2.60 19.28
N ALA A 45 -3.67 1.62 20.16
CA ALA A 45 -4.75 0.75 20.60
C ALA A 45 -5.72 1.42 21.61
N GLY A 46 -5.32 2.56 22.17
CA GLY A 46 -6.07 3.38 23.10
C GLY A 46 -5.36 3.53 24.46
N LEU A 47 -5.95 4.33 25.35
CA LEU A 47 -5.43 4.45 26.71
C LEU A 47 -5.61 3.10 27.44
N GLN A 48 -4.59 2.69 28.20
CA GLN A 48 -4.65 1.49 29.04
C GLN A 48 -5.76 1.64 30.09
N THR A 49 -6.90 1.01 29.84
CA THR A 49 -7.98 0.86 30.82
C THR A 49 -8.12 -0.62 31.17
N GLU A 50 -8.14 -0.93 32.46
CA GLU A 50 -8.13 -2.32 32.97
C GLU A 50 -9.39 -3.12 32.59
N GLU A 51 -10.42 -2.49 32.02
CA GLU A 51 -11.73 -3.10 31.74
C GLU A 51 -11.93 -3.60 30.31
N MET A 52 -11.05 -3.26 29.36
CA MET A 52 -11.12 -3.78 27.99
C MET A 52 -9.91 -4.66 27.70
N ALA A 53 -10.09 -5.79 27.04
CA ALA A 53 -9.00 -6.60 26.50
C ALA A 53 -8.11 -5.69 25.62
N SER A 54 -7.03 -5.18 26.22
CA SER A 54 -6.14 -4.22 25.58
C SER A 54 -5.21 -4.98 24.67
N ILE A 55 -5.30 -4.70 23.37
CA ILE A 55 -4.32 -5.15 22.39
C ILE A 55 -3.10 -4.23 22.45
N ASP A 56 -1.95 -4.74 22.03
CA ASP A 56 -0.74 -3.97 21.87
C ASP A 56 -0.85 -2.99 20.68
N ASP A 57 -0.08 -1.91 20.75
CA ASP A 57 0.06 -0.94 19.66
C ASP A 57 0.76 -1.57 18.44
N MET A 58 0.41 -1.05 17.25
CA MET A 58 1.04 -1.46 15.99
C MET A 58 2.23 -0.55 15.69
N ASP A 59 3.43 -1.11 15.80
CA ASP A 59 4.68 -0.40 15.56
C ASP A 59 5.35 -0.86 14.25
N PHE A 60 6.26 -0.04 13.72
CA PHE A 60 7.04 -0.29 12.52
C PHE A 60 8.52 -0.02 12.80
N ALA A 61 9.38 -0.84 12.24
CA ALA A 61 10.82 -0.57 12.20
C ALA A 61 11.41 -1.04 10.87
N GLY A 62 12.34 -0.28 10.30
CA GLY A 62 12.94 -0.68 9.03
C GLY A 62 14.06 0.21 8.54
N PHE A 63 14.59 -0.16 7.39
CA PHE A 63 15.61 0.57 6.66
C PHE A 63 15.11 0.93 5.26
N SER A 64 15.41 2.15 4.81
CA SER A 64 15.27 2.55 3.41
C SER A 64 16.61 3.05 2.88
N TRP A 65 16.96 2.64 1.66
CA TRP A 65 18.24 2.93 1.05
C TRP A 65 18.04 3.44 -0.37
N ASP A 66 18.40 4.70 -0.57
CA ASP A 66 18.61 5.27 -1.91
C ASP A 66 19.97 4.74 -2.39
N VAL A 67 19.97 3.62 -3.09
CA VAL A 67 21.19 2.96 -3.58
C VAL A 67 21.88 3.83 -4.62
N ILE A 68 21.09 4.40 -5.54
CA ILE A 68 21.58 5.25 -6.62
C ILE A 68 20.70 6.50 -6.63
N LYS A 69 21.33 7.67 -6.71
CA LYS A 69 20.65 8.93 -7.01
C LYS A 69 21.55 9.77 -7.89
N LYS A 70 21.24 9.81 -9.18
CA LYS A 70 22.02 10.53 -10.19
C LYS A 70 21.10 11.04 -11.29
N ASP A 71 21.04 12.36 -11.45
CA ASP A 71 20.15 13.00 -12.43
C ASP A 71 18.71 12.47 -12.28
N GLU A 72 18.16 11.84 -13.31
CA GLU A 72 16.84 11.19 -13.34
C GLU A 72 16.87 9.70 -12.95
N MET A 73 18.07 9.13 -12.76
CA MET A 73 18.23 7.73 -12.37
C MET A 73 18.21 7.61 -10.85
N PHE A 74 17.33 6.75 -10.35
CA PHE A 74 17.26 6.42 -8.93
C PHE A 74 16.95 4.94 -8.75
N ALA A 75 17.64 4.34 -7.79
CA ALA A 75 17.43 2.98 -7.35
C ALA A 75 17.24 2.98 -5.84
N TYR A 76 16.20 2.33 -5.37
CA TYR A 76 15.74 2.33 -3.99
C TYR A 76 15.44 0.92 -3.53
N ILE A 77 15.76 0.63 -2.27
CA ILE A 77 15.29 -0.57 -1.58
C ILE A 77 14.89 -0.22 -0.16
N GLN A 78 13.82 -0.84 0.31
CA GLN A 78 13.34 -0.72 1.68
C GLN A 78 12.97 -2.09 2.21
N THR A 79 13.27 -2.30 3.48
CA THR A 79 12.77 -3.44 4.25
C THR A 79 12.28 -2.95 5.60
N PHE A 80 11.11 -3.37 6.03
CA PHE A 80 10.55 -3.03 7.32
C PHE A 80 9.75 -4.19 7.89
N LYS A 81 9.62 -4.19 9.20
CA LYS A 81 8.72 -5.08 9.92
C LYS A 81 7.62 -4.24 10.57
N ALA A 82 6.37 -4.62 10.32
CA ALA A 82 5.21 -4.17 11.05
C ALA A 82 4.96 -5.18 12.19
N PHE A 83 4.78 -4.67 13.40
CA PHE A 83 4.63 -5.47 14.61
C PHE A 83 3.20 -5.39 15.12
N ASN A 84 2.71 -6.48 15.71
CA ASN A 84 1.43 -6.53 16.42
C ASN A 84 0.24 -6.05 15.59
N LEU A 85 0.12 -6.53 14.34
CA LEU A 85 -1.00 -6.17 13.47
C LEU A 85 -2.33 -6.47 14.15
N ILE A 86 -3.27 -5.55 13.98
CA ILE A 86 -4.57 -5.62 14.63
C ILE A 86 -5.60 -6.26 13.71
N ASN A 87 -6.62 -6.89 14.29
CA ASN A 87 -7.75 -7.38 13.50
C ASN A 87 -8.69 -6.27 13.00
N TYR A 88 -8.97 -5.28 13.86
CA TYR A 88 -9.70 -4.08 13.48
C TYR A 88 -9.50 -2.95 14.52
N PRO A 89 -9.62 -1.66 14.11
CA PRO A 89 -9.49 -0.54 15.02
C PRO A 89 -10.68 -0.44 15.98
N ASN A 90 -10.54 0.26 17.10
CA ASN A 90 -11.69 0.50 17.97
C ASN A 90 -12.67 1.50 17.33
N PHE A 91 -13.80 1.02 16.83
CA PHE A 91 -14.84 1.86 16.25
C PHE A 91 -15.80 2.47 17.29
N GLN A 92 -15.61 2.15 18.58
CA GLN A 92 -16.58 2.51 19.62
C GLN A 92 -16.02 3.45 20.67
N ASP A 93 -16.83 4.47 20.96
CA ASP A 93 -16.60 5.39 22.05
C ASP A 93 -17.08 4.76 23.40
N PRO A 94 -16.28 4.84 24.48
CA PRO A 94 -16.64 4.32 25.80
C PRO A 94 -17.96 4.89 26.36
N ILE A 95 -18.28 6.15 26.07
CA ILE A 95 -19.52 6.83 26.48
C ILE A 95 -20.71 6.28 25.70
N ILE A 96 -20.52 5.98 24.41
CA ILE A 96 -21.57 5.35 23.59
C ILE A 96 -21.82 3.92 24.07
N ASN A 97 -20.76 3.14 24.32
CA ASN A 97 -20.88 1.77 24.84
C ASN A 97 -21.58 1.72 26.21
N ALA A 98 -21.26 2.65 27.11
CA ALA A 98 -21.86 2.72 28.43
C ALA A 98 -23.36 3.07 28.41
N ASN A 99 -23.82 3.85 27.42
CA ASN A 99 -25.20 4.32 27.35
C ASN A 99 -26.10 3.52 26.38
N PHE A 100 -25.52 2.90 25.36
CA PHE A 100 -26.27 2.26 24.27
C PHE A 100 -25.85 0.80 24.00
N GLY A 101 -24.86 0.29 24.73
CA GLY A 101 -24.33 -1.07 24.60
C GLY A 101 -23.33 -1.22 23.45
N THR A 102 -22.48 -2.24 23.54
CA THR A 102 -21.51 -2.61 22.50
C THR A 102 -22.24 -3.05 21.23
N MET A 103 -22.30 -2.20 20.21
CA MET A 103 -22.59 -2.63 18.84
C MET A 103 -21.41 -3.42 18.26
N SER A 104 -21.26 -4.72 18.53
CA SER A 104 -20.18 -5.50 17.89
C SER A 104 -20.65 -6.86 17.40
N GLY A 105 -20.62 -7.03 16.08
CA GLY A 105 -20.65 -8.31 15.38
C GLY A 105 -19.27 -8.77 14.91
N MET A 106 -18.18 -8.11 15.35
CA MET A 106 -16.81 -8.33 14.85
C MET A 106 -15.94 -9.17 15.81
N GLY A 107 -16.48 -9.59 16.95
CA GLY A 107 -15.77 -10.40 17.94
C GLY A 107 -14.93 -9.55 18.91
N ASP A 108 -13.87 -10.15 19.44
CA ASP A 108 -12.88 -9.50 20.31
C ASP A 108 -11.78 -8.84 19.48
N ARG A 109 -11.25 -7.70 19.94
CA ARG A 109 -10.06 -7.09 19.36
C ARG A 109 -8.82 -7.90 19.72
N LYS A 110 -7.95 -8.13 18.75
CA LYS A 110 -6.76 -8.98 18.89
C LYS A 110 -5.57 -8.41 18.12
N ASN A 111 -4.36 -8.65 18.63
CA ASN A 111 -3.17 -8.67 17.77
C ASN A 111 -3.11 -10.02 17.07
N LEU A 112 -2.60 -10.04 15.85
CA LEU A 112 -2.62 -11.20 14.96
C LEU A 112 -1.23 -11.69 14.58
N GLY A 113 -0.19 -10.93 14.94
CA GLY A 113 1.20 -11.23 14.58
C GLY A 113 1.90 -10.06 13.90
N ASN A 114 2.84 -10.38 13.01
CA ASN A 114 3.72 -9.39 12.38
C ASN A 114 3.74 -9.53 10.85
N ILE A 115 4.24 -8.52 10.15
CA ILE A 115 4.56 -8.61 8.71
C ILE A 115 5.99 -8.15 8.48
N LEU A 116 6.77 -8.95 7.75
CA LEU A 116 8.02 -8.51 7.15
C LEU A 116 7.75 -8.10 5.71
N HIS A 117 8.20 -6.91 5.31
CA HIS A 117 7.92 -6.37 3.99
C HIS A 117 9.18 -5.77 3.38
N THR A 118 9.45 -6.07 2.12
CA THR A 118 10.59 -5.56 1.36
C THR A 118 10.14 -5.11 -0.01
N ALA A 119 10.58 -3.94 -0.44
CA ALA A 119 10.27 -3.39 -1.74
C ALA A 119 11.50 -2.73 -2.35
N ALA A 120 11.63 -2.84 -3.66
CA ALA A 120 12.66 -2.16 -4.43
C ALA A 120 12.03 -1.43 -5.62
N ALA A 121 12.61 -0.30 -5.99
CA ALA A 121 12.19 0.48 -7.14
C ALA A 121 13.40 1.01 -7.90
N PHE A 122 13.26 1.05 -9.21
CA PHE A 122 14.21 1.68 -10.12
C PHE A 122 13.43 2.56 -11.08
N HIS A 123 13.87 3.79 -11.27
CA HIS A 123 13.39 4.63 -12.37
C HIS A 123 14.55 5.30 -13.09
N ASN A 124 14.35 5.60 -14.37
CA ASN A 124 15.34 6.30 -15.18
C ASN A 124 14.66 6.95 -16.39
N LYS A 125 15.44 7.75 -17.12
CA LYS A 125 15.02 8.49 -18.31
C LYS A 125 15.99 8.26 -19.46
N VAL A 126 15.45 8.07 -20.66
CA VAL A 126 16.21 8.10 -21.93
C VAL A 126 15.52 9.08 -22.87
N SER A 127 16.20 10.19 -23.19
CA SER A 127 15.59 11.33 -23.90
C SER A 127 14.30 11.76 -23.21
N ASN A 128 13.15 11.64 -23.86
CA ASN A 128 11.85 12.06 -23.34
C ASN A 128 11.03 10.89 -22.77
N LEU A 129 11.59 9.68 -22.78
CA LEU A 129 10.95 8.48 -22.23
C LEU A 129 11.45 8.23 -20.81
N HIS A 130 10.56 8.37 -19.84
CA HIS A 130 10.72 7.89 -18.47
C HIS A 130 10.20 6.46 -18.36
N TYR A 131 10.85 5.66 -17.51
CA TYR A 131 10.39 4.32 -17.19
C TYR A 131 10.75 3.97 -15.75
N PHE A 132 9.96 3.10 -15.15
CA PHE A 132 10.23 2.55 -13.84
C PHE A 132 9.85 1.07 -13.75
N LEU A 133 10.46 0.39 -12.79
CA LEU A 133 10.14 -0.94 -12.35
C LEU A 133 10.26 -0.98 -10.82
N ALA A 134 9.24 -1.50 -10.16
CA ALA A 134 9.21 -1.76 -8.74
C ALA A 134 8.75 -3.20 -8.51
N GLY A 135 9.20 -3.77 -7.41
CA GLY A 135 8.81 -5.10 -6.96
C GLY A 135 8.79 -5.17 -5.45
N GLY A 136 7.92 -6.03 -4.93
CA GLY A 136 7.69 -6.19 -3.50
C GLY A 136 7.59 -7.65 -3.09
N TRP A 137 7.95 -7.90 -1.83
CA TRP A 137 7.71 -9.15 -1.12
C TRP A 137 7.22 -8.84 0.29
N SER A 138 6.15 -9.51 0.70
CA SER A 138 5.57 -9.46 2.04
C SER A 138 5.48 -10.86 2.62
N GLN A 139 5.78 -11.03 3.90
CA GLN A 139 5.58 -12.28 4.63
C GLN A 139 4.81 -12.02 5.92
N THR A 140 3.70 -12.72 6.12
CA THR A 140 2.99 -12.73 7.39
C THR A 140 3.67 -13.65 8.40
N GLN A 141 3.58 -13.28 9.68
CA GLN A 141 4.14 -14.00 10.80
C GLN A 141 3.08 -14.03 11.91
N PRO A 142 2.02 -14.85 11.73
CA PRO A 142 0.87 -14.86 12.61
C PRO A 142 1.21 -15.36 14.02
N ASP A 143 0.43 -14.92 15.00
CA ASP A 143 0.36 -15.54 16.33
C ASP A 143 -0.77 -16.57 16.40
N ALA A 144 -1.20 -16.96 17.61
CA ALA A 144 -2.24 -17.96 17.80
C ALA A 144 -3.64 -17.54 17.29
N ASP A 145 -3.88 -16.24 17.11
CA ASP A 145 -5.14 -15.70 16.58
C ASP A 145 -5.18 -15.64 15.05
N GLY A 146 -4.03 -15.83 14.40
CA GLY A 146 -3.89 -16.09 12.97
C GLY A 146 -4.05 -14.86 12.07
N MET A 147 -3.50 -14.96 10.86
CA MET A 147 -3.64 -13.98 9.78
C MET A 147 -4.15 -14.69 8.53
N PHE A 148 -4.84 -14.02 7.62
CA PHE A 148 -5.49 -14.68 6.48
C PHE A 148 -6.47 -15.80 6.90
N ASN A 149 -7.28 -15.52 7.93
CA ASN A 149 -8.23 -16.46 8.48
C ASN A 149 -9.41 -16.70 7.50
N ASP A 150 -9.71 -17.97 7.22
CA ASP A 150 -10.94 -18.38 6.52
C ASP A 150 -12.10 -18.34 7.52
N TYR A 151 -12.64 -17.14 7.73
CA TYR A 151 -13.74 -16.92 8.68
C TYR A 151 -14.98 -17.77 8.34
N ALA A 152 -15.24 -18.09 7.07
CA ALA A 152 -16.34 -18.98 6.68
C ALA A 152 -16.09 -20.41 7.18
N ALA A 153 -14.92 -20.97 6.92
CA ALA A 153 -14.55 -22.30 7.38
C ALA A 153 -14.47 -22.37 8.91
N MET A 154 -13.99 -21.32 9.57
CA MET A 154 -13.98 -21.22 11.04
C MET A 154 -15.40 -21.18 11.62
N ALA A 155 -16.32 -20.41 11.03
CA ALA A 155 -17.73 -20.37 11.43
C ALA A 155 -18.39 -21.75 11.30
N MET A 156 -18.01 -22.53 10.29
CA MET A 156 -18.46 -23.90 10.08
C MET A 156 -17.69 -24.95 10.90
N ARG A 157 -16.73 -24.53 11.74
CA ARG A 157 -15.84 -25.40 12.54
C ARG A 157 -15.04 -26.40 11.71
N MET A 158 -14.73 -26.04 10.46
CA MET A 158 -13.97 -26.86 9.51
C MET A 158 -12.48 -26.49 9.50
N ALA A 159 -12.14 -25.29 9.96
CA ALA A 159 -10.77 -24.80 10.09
C ALA A 159 -10.59 -24.02 11.41
N GLY A 160 -9.34 -23.89 11.85
CA GLY A 160 -8.92 -22.95 12.89
C GLY A 160 -8.27 -21.71 12.29
N PRO A 161 -7.70 -20.82 13.13
CA PRO A 161 -6.91 -19.70 12.64
C PRO A 161 -5.73 -20.16 11.77
N ASN A 162 -5.42 -19.39 10.72
CA ASN A 162 -4.23 -19.64 9.92
C ASN A 162 -2.99 -19.10 10.65
N THR A 163 -2.16 -20.03 11.09
CA THR A 163 -0.94 -19.78 11.88
C THR A 163 0.34 -20.02 11.05
N GLU A 164 0.18 -20.23 9.75
CA GLU A 164 1.29 -20.41 8.82
C GLU A 164 1.76 -19.05 8.27
N ASN A 165 3.06 -18.97 7.96
CA ASN A 165 3.60 -17.77 7.30
C ASN A 165 3.19 -17.81 5.83
N GLU A 166 2.61 -16.72 5.34
CA GLU A 166 2.21 -16.58 3.94
C GLU A 166 3.10 -15.55 3.24
N ASP A 167 3.62 -15.92 2.07
CA ASP A 167 4.44 -15.06 1.23
C ASP A 167 3.63 -14.47 0.08
N GLY A 168 3.69 -13.15 -0.09
CA GLY A 168 3.08 -12.40 -1.16
C GLY A 168 4.11 -11.62 -1.97
N TYR A 169 3.84 -11.41 -3.25
CA TYR A 169 4.73 -10.72 -4.19
C TYR A 169 3.97 -9.72 -5.05
N SER A 170 4.65 -8.65 -5.46
CA SER A 170 4.11 -7.70 -6.43
C SER A 170 5.16 -7.21 -7.42
N VAL A 171 4.71 -6.87 -8.61
CA VAL A 171 5.45 -6.15 -9.64
C VAL A 171 4.64 -4.94 -10.07
N TYR A 172 5.32 -3.81 -10.22
CA TYR A 172 4.73 -2.57 -10.71
C TYR A 172 5.68 -1.91 -11.70
N ALA A 173 5.21 -1.66 -12.93
CA ALA A 173 6.05 -1.11 -13.98
C ALA A 173 5.28 -0.06 -14.77
N GLY A 174 6.01 0.87 -15.36
CA GLY A 174 5.38 1.90 -16.17
C GLY A 174 6.35 2.67 -17.03
N VAL A 175 5.77 3.36 -18.00
CA VAL A 175 6.47 4.26 -18.91
C VAL A 175 5.71 5.57 -19.02
N ARG A 176 6.44 6.67 -19.24
CA ARG A 176 5.86 7.98 -19.51
C ARG A 176 6.67 8.70 -20.58
N TYR A 177 6.00 9.26 -21.57
CA TYR A 177 6.63 10.04 -22.62
C TYR A 177 6.26 11.52 -22.48
N ASP A 178 7.29 12.37 -22.43
CA ASP A 178 7.13 13.81 -22.20
C ASP A 178 7.19 14.58 -23.53
N LEU A 179 6.07 15.22 -23.90
CA LEU A 179 5.91 16.10 -25.06
C LEU A 179 6.15 17.55 -24.60
N ASP A 180 7.40 17.86 -24.28
CA ASP A 180 7.82 19.12 -23.64
C ASP A 180 7.38 20.37 -24.41
N ASN A 181 7.28 20.29 -25.74
CA ASN A 181 6.88 21.39 -26.61
C ASN A 181 5.44 21.88 -26.40
N ILE A 182 4.59 21.05 -25.79
CA ILE A 182 3.18 21.36 -25.50
C ILE A 182 2.83 21.17 -24.03
N GLY A 183 3.80 20.88 -23.16
CA GLY A 183 3.58 20.64 -21.74
C GLY A 183 2.72 19.40 -21.43
N LEU A 184 2.59 18.47 -22.38
CA LEU A 184 1.80 17.25 -22.24
C LEU A 184 2.73 16.07 -21.92
N LYS A 185 2.31 15.18 -21.04
CA LYS A 185 3.00 13.93 -20.72
C LYS A 185 1.97 12.81 -20.78
N LEU A 186 2.33 11.68 -21.38
CA LEU A 186 1.45 10.52 -21.52
C LEU A 186 2.09 9.31 -20.86
N GLY A 187 1.38 8.63 -19.99
CA GLY A 187 1.87 7.49 -19.22
C GLY A 187 0.98 6.27 -19.34
N ALA A 188 1.61 5.11 -19.17
CA ALA A 188 0.96 3.83 -19.03
C ALA A 188 1.67 3.02 -17.94
N GLU A 189 0.88 2.38 -17.07
CA GLU A 189 1.35 1.65 -15.90
C GLU A 189 0.62 0.30 -15.77
N PHE A 190 1.31 -0.69 -15.21
CA PHE A 190 0.80 -2.01 -14.91
C PHE A 190 1.24 -2.43 -13.51
N ASN A 191 0.28 -2.83 -12.68
CA ASN A 191 0.51 -3.43 -11.37
C ASN A 191 0.00 -4.87 -11.36
N TYR A 192 0.74 -5.76 -10.68
CA TYR A 192 0.31 -7.11 -10.35
C TYR A 192 0.65 -7.45 -8.90
N GLY A 193 -0.24 -8.15 -8.21
CA GLY A 193 0.00 -8.73 -6.89
C GLY A 193 -0.54 -10.15 -6.78
N THR A 194 0.19 -11.03 -6.08
CA THR A 194 -0.22 -12.43 -5.85
C THR A 194 -1.27 -12.57 -4.75
N GLU A 195 -1.83 -13.77 -4.59
CA GLU A 195 -2.80 -14.17 -3.54
C GLU A 195 -2.54 -13.55 -2.16
N ASN A 196 -1.33 -13.70 -1.61
CA ASN A 196 -1.01 -13.23 -0.26
C ASN A 196 -0.28 -11.87 -0.23
N TRP A 197 -0.31 -11.12 -1.34
CA TRP A 197 0.32 -9.81 -1.41
C TRP A 197 -0.35 -8.81 -0.46
N LEU A 198 0.50 -8.06 0.27
CA LEU A 198 0.10 -7.03 1.21
C LEU A 198 0.94 -5.78 1.00
N ALA A 199 0.40 -4.81 0.24
CA ALA A 199 0.92 -3.46 0.26
C ALA A 199 0.45 -2.73 1.53
N MET A 200 1.35 -1.98 2.14
CA MET A 200 1.03 -1.14 3.31
C MET A 200 0.63 0.25 2.84
N SER A 201 -0.47 0.31 2.07
CA SER A 201 -0.87 1.50 1.34
C SER A 201 -2.24 2.10 1.75
N PRO A 202 -2.55 2.35 3.05
CA PRO A 202 -3.85 2.90 3.47
C PRO A 202 -4.08 4.36 3.07
N GLY A 203 -3.03 5.09 2.71
CA GLY A 203 -3.05 6.50 2.29
C GLY A 203 -3.36 6.71 0.81
N HIS A 204 -3.75 5.66 0.09
CA HIS A 204 -4.12 5.73 -1.32
C HIS A 204 -5.33 6.64 -1.57
N ASP A 205 -5.40 7.20 -2.78
CA ASP A 205 -6.48 8.08 -3.23
C ASP A 205 -7.37 7.43 -4.32
N ASP A 206 -7.11 6.17 -4.68
CA ASP A 206 -7.98 5.39 -5.56
C ASP A 206 -9.39 5.20 -4.97
N ILE A 207 -10.43 5.28 -5.80
CA ILE A 207 -11.84 5.32 -5.35
C ILE A 207 -12.26 4.00 -4.71
N TYR A 208 -11.85 2.88 -5.31
CA TYR A 208 -12.22 1.56 -4.83
C TYR A 208 -11.21 1.07 -3.80
N MET A 209 -9.93 1.00 -4.18
CA MET A 209 -8.84 0.48 -3.38
C MET A 209 -7.51 0.82 -4.05
N SER A 210 -6.44 0.92 -3.27
CA SER A 210 -5.09 1.14 -3.81
C SER A 210 -4.77 0.18 -4.95
N LYS A 211 -4.36 0.74 -6.10
CA LYS A 211 -3.79 -0.08 -7.19
C LYS A 211 -2.59 -0.90 -6.76
N LEU A 212 -1.83 -0.44 -5.76
CA LEU A 212 -0.63 -1.12 -5.27
C LEU A 212 -0.94 -2.33 -4.39
N ALA A 213 -2.15 -2.40 -3.83
CA ALA A 213 -2.60 -3.47 -2.94
C ALA A 213 -3.39 -4.58 -3.67
N ALA A 214 -3.66 -4.41 -4.97
CA ALA A 214 -4.45 -5.35 -5.75
C ALA A 214 -3.82 -6.76 -5.77
N ARG A 215 -4.63 -7.77 -5.47
CA ARG A 215 -4.35 -9.20 -5.68
C ARG A 215 -4.97 -9.61 -7.01
N GLY A 216 -4.18 -9.52 -8.06
CA GLY A 216 -4.64 -9.48 -9.43
C GLY A 216 -3.87 -8.40 -10.19
N GLN A 217 -4.51 -7.75 -11.15
CA GLN A 217 -3.90 -6.86 -12.12
C GLN A 217 -4.58 -5.49 -12.15
N VAL A 218 -3.79 -4.44 -12.34
CA VAL A 218 -4.30 -3.09 -12.61
C VAL A 218 -3.57 -2.48 -13.79
N TYR A 219 -4.34 -2.00 -14.76
CA TYR A 219 -3.86 -1.30 -15.93
C TYR A 219 -4.23 0.17 -15.83
N GLU A 220 -3.27 1.07 -16.05
CA GLU A 220 -3.53 2.51 -16.03
C GLU A 220 -2.98 3.18 -17.30
N VAL A 221 -3.76 4.09 -17.85
CA VAL A 221 -3.30 5.07 -18.84
C VAL A 221 -3.68 6.46 -18.37
N TYR A 222 -2.77 7.41 -18.54
CA TYR A 222 -2.98 8.77 -18.03
C TYR A 222 -2.25 9.82 -18.85
N GLY A 223 -2.74 11.05 -18.76
CA GLY A 223 -2.10 12.24 -19.29
C GLY A 223 -1.89 13.27 -18.18
N LEU A 224 -0.72 13.91 -18.16
CA LEU A 224 -0.49 15.11 -17.36
C LEU A 224 -0.31 16.31 -18.28
N TYR A 225 -0.97 17.40 -17.92
CA TYR A 225 -0.80 18.68 -18.60
C TYR A 225 -0.22 19.70 -17.62
N ASP A 226 1.04 20.07 -17.85
CA ASP A 226 1.73 21.09 -17.08
C ASP A 226 1.06 22.44 -17.37
N LEU A 227 0.54 23.06 -16.32
CA LEU A 227 -0.11 24.37 -16.45
C LEU A 227 0.98 25.46 -16.48
N PRO A 228 0.87 26.45 -17.38
CA PRO A 228 1.82 27.55 -17.48
C PRO A 228 1.57 28.59 -16.37
N THR A 229 1.68 28.17 -15.11
CA THR A 229 1.36 29.02 -13.95
C THR A 229 2.49 29.98 -13.59
N GLY A 230 3.72 29.72 -14.05
CA GLY A 230 4.87 30.63 -13.97
C GLY A 230 5.04 31.26 -12.58
N GLU A 231 5.46 32.53 -12.53
CA GLU A 231 5.55 33.29 -11.28
C GLU A 231 4.20 33.73 -10.72
N MET A 232 3.07 33.50 -11.42
CA MET A 232 1.75 33.94 -10.93
C MET A 232 1.29 33.20 -9.67
N ILE A 233 1.79 31.98 -9.46
CA ILE A 233 1.56 31.21 -8.23
C ILE A 233 2.81 31.24 -7.34
N SER A 234 3.97 30.82 -7.87
CA SER A 234 5.28 30.91 -7.22
C SER A 234 6.37 30.51 -8.22
N LYS A 235 7.56 31.10 -8.15
CA LYS A 235 8.73 30.66 -8.94
C LYS A 235 9.14 29.20 -8.70
N TYR A 236 8.70 28.61 -7.59
CA TYR A 236 8.95 27.21 -7.24
C TYR A 236 7.73 26.32 -7.49
N ALA A 237 6.58 26.91 -7.88
CA ALA A 237 5.39 26.14 -8.06
C ALA A 237 5.46 25.27 -9.32
N LYS A 238 5.16 23.98 -9.16
CA LYS A 238 4.80 23.10 -10.27
C LYS A 238 3.31 22.81 -10.16
N THR A 239 2.56 23.19 -11.20
CA THR A 239 1.11 22.99 -11.25
C THR A 239 0.76 22.18 -12.49
N PHE A 240 -0.03 21.13 -12.33
CA PHE A 240 -0.48 20.32 -13.46
C PHE A 240 -1.87 19.73 -13.21
N ILE A 241 -2.50 19.31 -14.29
CA ILE A 241 -3.72 18.51 -14.26
C ILE A 241 -3.34 17.09 -14.67
N ARG A 242 -3.81 16.08 -13.95
CA ARG A 242 -3.70 14.67 -14.35
C ARG A 242 -5.08 14.14 -14.67
N PHE A 243 -5.22 13.49 -15.81
CA PHE A 243 -6.41 12.76 -16.20
C PHE A 243 -6.03 11.32 -16.47
N GLY A 244 -6.72 10.36 -15.87
CA GLY A 244 -6.37 8.95 -16.01
C GLY A 244 -7.58 8.04 -16.04
N TYR A 245 -7.34 6.86 -16.58
CA TYR A 245 -8.24 5.72 -16.56
C TYR A 245 -7.49 4.50 -16.02
N GLN A 246 -8.12 3.79 -15.09
CA GLN A 246 -7.64 2.56 -14.50
C GLN A 246 -8.67 1.45 -14.72
N HIS A 247 -8.17 0.25 -15.03
CA HIS A 247 -8.94 -0.98 -15.10
C HIS A 247 -8.34 -2.00 -14.14
N TYR A 248 -9.16 -2.49 -13.21
CA TYR A 248 -8.79 -3.47 -12.19
C TYR A 248 -9.38 -4.83 -12.58
N GLU A 249 -8.56 -5.88 -12.46
CA GLU A 249 -8.97 -7.28 -12.54
C GLU A 249 -8.47 -7.98 -11.27
N PHE A 250 -9.37 -8.36 -10.38
CA PHE A 250 -9.03 -9.05 -9.15
C PHE A 250 -9.06 -10.56 -9.35
N ASP A 251 -8.01 -11.24 -8.91
CA ASP A 251 -7.98 -12.70 -8.85
C ASP A 251 -8.51 -13.18 -7.48
N TYR A 252 -8.30 -12.38 -6.43
CA TYR A 252 -8.65 -12.72 -5.05
C TYR A 252 -9.36 -11.59 -4.30
N PHE A 253 -10.30 -11.97 -3.44
CA PHE A 253 -10.95 -11.05 -2.51
C PHE A 253 -10.01 -10.59 -1.38
N GLY A 254 -10.32 -9.46 -0.74
CA GLY A 254 -9.61 -8.99 0.45
C GLY A 254 -8.22 -8.40 0.17
N SER A 255 -8.00 -7.87 -1.04
CA SER A 255 -6.76 -7.14 -1.35
C SER A 255 -6.45 -6.06 -0.30
N GLY A 256 -5.19 -6.01 0.15
CA GLY A 256 -4.75 -5.15 1.26
C GLY A 256 -5.18 -5.59 2.66
N ASP A 257 -6.03 -6.61 2.80
CA ASP A 257 -6.49 -7.13 4.09
C ASP A 257 -5.63 -8.33 4.54
N TRP A 258 -5.00 -8.21 5.70
CA TRP A 258 -4.20 -9.26 6.32
C TRP A 258 -5.02 -10.18 7.25
N ASN A 259 -6.28 -9.86 7.51
CA ASN A 259 -7.14 -10.59 8.43
C ASN A 259 -7.85 -11.74 7.75
N MET A 260 -8.38 -11.47 6.56
CA MET A 260 -9.26 -12.37 5.84
C MET A 260 -8.51 -13.17 4.80
N TYR A 261 -8.84 -14.45 4.71
CA TYR A 261 -8.37 -15.34 3.65
C TYR A 261 -8.60 -14.73 2.26
N ALA A 262 -7.61 -14.89 1.38
CA ALA A 262 -7.68 -14.46 0.00
C ALA A 262 -8.55 -15.43 -0.81
N TYR A 263 -9.88 -15.27 -0.75
CA TYR A 263 -10.81 -16.13 -1.49
C TYR A 263 -10.61 -15.95 -3.00
N ASP A 264 -10.38 -17.06 -3.71
CA ASP A 264 -10.22 -17.08 -5.17
C ASP A 264 -11.57 -16.76 -5.83
N LEU A 265 -11.61 -15.68 -6.62
CA LEU A 265 -12.84 -15.23 -7.26
C LEU A 265 -13.31 -16.17 -8.38
N SER A 266 -12.43 -17.04 -8.87
CA SER A 266 -12.73 -18.04 -9.89
C SER A 266 -13.14 -19.41 -9.33
N ASP A 267 -12.92 -19.67 -8.02
CA ASP A 267 -13.28 -20.93 -7.39
C ASP A 267 -14.73 -20.93 -6.86
N PRO A 268 -15.60 -21.85 -7.32
CA PRO A 268 -16.98 -21.91 -6.87
C PRO A 268 -17.17 -22.18 -5.36
N GLY A 269 -16.21 -22.86 -4.72
CA GLY A 269 -16.24 -23.13 -3.29
C GLY A 269 -16.00 -21.86 -2.49
N ASP A 270 -14.99 -21.08 -2.87
CA ASP A 270 -14.69 -19.79 -2.27
C ASP A 270 -15.79 -18.75 -2.55
N GLN A 271 -16.37 -18.74 -3.75
CA GLN A 271 -17.58 -17.95 -4.03
C GLN A 271 -18.74 -18.31 -3.10
N ALA A 272 -18.98 -19.59 -2.85
CA ALA A 272 -20.02 -20.02 -1.92
C ALA A 272 -19.73 -19.58 -0.47
N LYS A 273 -18.47 -19.66 -0.02
CA LYS A 273 -18.05 -19.16 1.31
C LYS A 273 -18.30 -17.66 1.44
N MET A 274 -17.92 -16.86 0.44
CA MET A 274 -18.16 -15.42 0.41
C MET A 274 -19.66 -15.09 0.47
N MET A 275 -20.49 -15.77 -0.33
CA MET A 275 -21.95 -15.60 -0.28
C MET A 275 -22.54 -15.95 1.09
N MET A 276 -22.05 -16.99 1.76
CA MET A 276 -22.47 -17.35 3.12
C MET A 276 -22.12 -16.27 4.15
N MET A 277 -21.01 -15.57 3.95
CA MET A 277 -20.60 -14.43 4.77
C MET A 277 -21.35 -13.13 4.39
N GLY A 278 -22.18 -13.15 3.35
CA GLY A 278 -22.86 -11.96 2.82
C GLY A 278 -21.92 -10.97 2.15
N LEU A 279 -20.77 -11.44 1.68
CA LEU A 279 -19.80 -10.65 0.93
C LEU A 279 -20.19 -10.58 -0.54
N ASP A 280 -19.99 -9.41 -1.15
CA ASP A 280 -20.23 -9.14 -2.58
C ASP A 280 -18.89 -8.75 -3.21
N PRO A 281 -18.12 -9.72 -3.75
CA PRO A 281 -16.79 -9.46 -4.28
C PRO A 281 -16.87 -8.69 -5.60
N VAL A 282 -15.88 -7.83 -5.83
CA VAL A 282 -15.68 -7.15 -7.11
C VAL A 282 -14.60 -7.89 -7.87
N GLU A 283 -14.94 -8.46 -9.02
CA GLU A 283 -13.96 -9.10 -9.92
C GLU A 283 -13.28 -8.07 -10.83
N GLN A 284 -14.01 -7.05 -11.26
CA GLN A 284 -13.51 -6.00 -12.14
C GLN A 284 -14.04 -4.63 -11.74
N ALA A 285 -13.20 -3.61 -11.86
CA ALA A 285 -13.59 -2.22 -11.62
C ALA A 285 -12.93 -1.28 -12.63
N ASP A 286 -13.65 -0.24 -13.01
CA ASP A 286 -13.17 0.83 -13.88
C ASP A 286 -13.23 2.16 -13.14
N GLN A 287 -12.17 2.95 -13.26
CA GLN A 287 -12.09 4.28 -12.67
C GLN A 287 -11.59 5.29 -13.70
N VAL A 288 -12.29 6.41 -13.80
CA VAL A 288 -11.82 7.61 -14.50
C VAL A 288 -11.65 8.72 -13.47
N TYR A 289 -10.51 9.41 -13.49
CA TYR A 289 -10.21 10.43 -12.51
C TYR A 289 -9.56 11.67 -13.14
N LEU A 290 -9.70 12.79 -12.44
CA LEU A 290 -9.08 14.07 -12.77
C LEU A 290 -8.55 14.70 -11.47
N THR A 291 -7.24 14.96 -11.40
CA THR A 291 -6.64 15.67 -10.27
C THR A 291 -6.05 17.00 -10.73
N PHE A 292 -6.03 17.96 -9.82
CA PHE A 292 -5.30 19.22 -9.94
C PHE A 292 -4.27 19.25 -8.82
N GLU A 293 -2.99 19.35 -9.19
CA GLU A 293 -1.89 19.27 -8.23
C GLU A 293 -1.05 20.55 -8.30
N ALA A 294 -0.68 21.05 -7.12
CA ALA A 294 0.16 22.21 -6.96
C ALA A 294 1.22 21.95 -5.87
N PHE A 295 2.47 21.84 -6.30
CA PHE A 295 3.65 21.74 -5.43
C PHE A 295 4.27 23.13 -5.28
N PHE A 296 4.85 23.45 -4.13
CA PHE A 296 5.46 24.76 -3.82
C PHE A 296 6.90 24.61 -3.35
#